data_AF-A0A4Z0D5J3-F1
#
_entry.id   AF-A0A4Z0D5J3-F1
#
_cell.length_a   1.000
_cell.length_b   1.000
_cell.length_c   1.000
_cell.angle_alpha   90.00
_cell.angle_beta   90.00
_cell.angle_gamma   90.00
#
_symmetry.space_group_name_H-M   'P 1'
#
loop_
_entity.id
_entity.type
_entity.pdbx_description
1 polymer ?
#
loop_
_entity_poly.entity_id
_entity_poly.type
_entity_poly.pdbx_seq_one_letter_code
_entity_poly.pdbx_strand_id
1 'polypeptide(L)' 'MFFLSKVQVKIFYTILLAIWSISSIYTMINNGISKGLVVLIFGVGFITLIYYAQKFFIKMVKAENKAYQKLKK' A
#
# COMPACT_ATOMS: atom_id res chain seq x y z
N MET A 1 0.92 -12.66 16.54
CA MET A 1 -0.06 -13.40 15.72
C MET A 1 -0.85 -12.42 14.85
N PHE A 2 -0.19 -11.78 13.87
CA PHE A 2 -0.80 -10.84 12.90
C PHE A 2 0.02 -10.87 11.60
N PHE A 3 0.12 -12.03 10.96
CA PHE A 3 0.71 -12.12 9.63
C PHE A 3 -0.43 -12.16 8.62
N LEU A 4 -0.79 -10.99 8.09
CA LEU A 4 -1.53 -10.91 6.82
C LEU A 4 -0.85 -11.85 5.82
N SER A 5 -1.63 -12.74 5.20
CA SER A 5 -1.08 -13.67 4.22
C SER A 5 -0.42 -12.89 3.10
N LYS A 6 0.77 -13.33 2.64
CA LYS A 6 1.48 -12.70 1.51
C LYS A 6 0.55 -12.56 0.28
N VAL A 7 -0.39 -13.50 0.13
CA VAL A 7 -1.41 -13.49 -0.92
C VAL A 7 -2.40 -12.33 -0.73
N GLN A 8 -2.89 -12.10 0.48
CA GLN A 8 -3.81 -10.99 0.80
C GLN A 8 -3.15 -9.64 0.53
N VAL A 9 -1.88 -9.49 0.92
CA VAL A 9 -1.11 -8.27 0.66
C VAL A 9 -0.94 -8.04 -0.84
N LYS A 10 -0.62 -9.09 -1.60
CA LYS A 10 -0.51 -9.00 -3.07
C LYS A 10 -1.84 -8.58 -3.70
N ILE A 11 -2.95 -9.21 -3.32
CA ILE A 11 -4.29 -8.88 -3.82
C ILE A 11 -4.65 -7.42 -3.51
N PHE A 12 -4.38 -6.96 -2.29
CA PHE A 12 -4.60 -5.57 -1.89
C PHE A 12 -3.87 -4.59 -2.81
N TYR A 13 -2.57 -4.77 -3.02
CA TYR A 13 -1.80 -3.88 -3.90
C TYR A 13 -2.23 -3.96 -5.37
N THR A 14 -2.61 -5.15 -5.86
CA THR A 14 -3.13 -5.31 -7.21
C THR A 14 -4.44 -4.54 -7.41
N ILE A 15 -5.39 -4.67 -6.48
CA ILE A 15 -6.67 -3.95 -6.53
C ILE A 15 -6.43 -2.44 -6.42
N LEU A 16 -5.55 -2.02 -5.51
CA LEU A 16 -5.24 -0.62 -5.30
C LEU A 16 -4.62 0.01 -6.56
N LEU A 17 -3.67 -0.67 -7.21
CA LEU A 17 -3.08 -0.24 -8.48
C LEU A 17 -4.14 -0.16 -9.59
N ALA A 18 -5.04 -1.15 -9.67
CA ALA A 18 -6.10 -1.17 -10.67
C ALA A 18 -7.05 0.02 -10.51
N ILE A 19 -7.49 0.34 -9.29
CA ILE A 19 -8.38 1.49 -9.00
C ILE A 19 -7.72 2.80 -9.42
N TRP A 20 -6.45 3.01 -9.06
CA TRP A 20 -5.72 4.22 -9.43
C TRP A 20 -5.49 4.33 -10.95
N SER A 21 -5.22 3.20 -11.61
CA SER A 21 -5.05 3.15 -13.07
C SER A 21 -6.37 3.48 -13.78
N ILE A 22 -7.48 2.88 -13.36
CA ILE A 22 -8.82 3.15 -13.92
C ILE A 22 -9.20 4.62 -13.71
N SER A 23 -8.99 5.15 -12.50
CA SER A 23 -9.29 6.55 -12.17
C SER A 23 -8.46 7.52 -13.00
N SER A 24 -7.17 7.21 -13.19
CA SER A 24 -6.28 7.97 -14.07
C SER A 24 -6.79 7.96 -15.51
N ILE A 25 -7.07 6.80 -16.08
CA ILE A 25 -7.59 6.67 -17.46
C ILE A 25 -8.90 7.43 -17.63
N TYR A 26 -9.84 7.26 -16.70
CA TYR A 26 -11.10 7.99 -16.69
C TYR A 26 -10.89 9.51 -16.67
N THR A 27 -9.93 9.98 -15.87
CA THR A 27 -9.60 11.41 -15.78
C THR A 27 -8.92 11.90 -17.06
N MET A 28 -8.08 11.10 -17.71
CA MET A 28 -7.46 11.45 -19.00
C MET A 28 -8.53 11.67 -20.07
N ILE A 29 -9.54 10.79 -20.12
CA ILE A 29 -10.62 10.83 -21.11
C ILE A 29 -11.54 12.04 -20.88
N ASN A 30 -11.95 12.31 -19.63
CA ASN A 30 -12.98 13.30 -19.34
C ASN A 30 -12.43 14.70 -19.03
N ASN A 31 -11.25 14.79 -18.41
CA ASN A 31 -10.72 16.04 -17.85
C ASN A 31 -9.40 16.47 -18.49
N GLY A 32 -8.87 15.67 -19.42
CA GLY A 32 -7.62 15.91 -20.15
C GLY A 32 -6.44 15.10 -19.64
N ILE A 33 -5.52 14.79 -20.56
CA ILE A 33 -4.37 13.89 -20.33
C ILE A 33 -3.49 14.37 -19.17
N SER A 34 -3.23 15.67 -19.07
CA SER A 34 -2.39 16.25 -18.01
C SER A 34 -2.95 15.98 -16.61
N LYS A 35 -4.26 16.16 -16.41
CA LYS A 35 -4.93 15.89 -15.13
C LYS A 35 -4.91 14.39 -14.80
N GLY A 36 -5.11 13.53 -15.79
CA GLY A 36 -5.00 12.09 -15.57
C GLY A 36 -3.58 11.64 -15.22
N LEU A 37 -2.54 12.23 -15.82
CA LEU A 37 -1.15 11.97 -15.42
C LEU A 37 -0.88 12.38 -13.96
N VAL A 38 -1.42 13.51 -13.52
CA VAL A 38 -1.33 13.93 -12.10
C VAL A 38 -1.97 12.89 -11.18
N VAL A 39 -3.15 12.39 -11.55
CA VAL A 39 -3.85 11.32 -10.80
C VAL A 39 -3.02 10.04 -10.76
N LEU A 40 -2.38 9.65 -11.87
CA LEU A 40 -1.52 8.47 -11.94
C LEU A 40 -0.31 8.61 -11.01
N ILE A 41 0.41 9.73 -11.10
CA ILE A 41 1.59 10.02 -10.27
C ILE A 41 1.21 10.03 -8.80
N PHE A 42 0.10 10.68 -8.45
CA PHE A 42 -0.42 10.67 -7.09
C PHE A 42 -0.75 9.26 -6.62
N GLY A 43 -1.43 8.46 -7.43
CA GLY A 43 -1.78 7.08 -7.10
C GLY A 43 -0.56 6.20 -6.84
N VAL A 44 0.46 6.26 -7.70
CA VAL A 44 1.73 5.53 -7.51
C VAL A 44 2.47 5.99 -6.25
N GLY A 45 2.52 7.31 -6.01
CA GLY A 45 3.13 7.88 -4.81
C GLY A 45 2.42 7.44 -3.53
N PHE A 46 1.09 7.46 -3.53
CA PHE A 46 0.26 7.03 -2.41
C PHE A 46 0.41 5.53 -2.10
N ILE A 47 0.41 4.68 -3.13
CA ILE A 47 0.66 3.24 -2.99
C ILE A 47 2.03 2.99 -2.33
N THR A 48 3.05 3.73 -2.79
CA THR A 48 4.41 3.64 -2.26
C THR A 48 4.46 4.03 -0.78
N LEU A 49 3.78 5.12 -0.41
CA LEU A 49 3.70 5.57 0.98
C LEU A 49 3.02 4.54 1.89
N ILE A 50 1.91 3.94 1.44
CA ILE A 50 1.24 2.85 2.16
C ILE A 50 2.19 1.66 2.35
N TYR A 51 2.95 1.29 1.32
CA TYR A 51 3.91 0.20 1.41
C TYR A 51 4.96 0.42 2.51
N TYR A 52 5.53 1.63 2.58
CA TYR A 52 6.49 1.97 3.64
C TYR A 52 5.84 2.00 5.03
N ALA A 53 4.64 2.56 5.16
CA ALA A 53 3.90 2.58 6.41
C ALA A 53 3.61 1.15 6.90
N GLN A 54 3.12 0.28 6.02
CA GLN A 54 2.85 -1.13 6.35
C GLN A 54 4.13 -1.87 6.74
N LYS A 55 5.24 -1.64 6.03
CA LYS A 55 6.56 -2.21 6.38
C LYS A 55 7.02 -1.75 7.76
N PHE A 56 6.81 -0.48 8.11
CA PHE A 56 7.13 0.07 9.42
C PHE A 56 6.31 -0.60 10.53
N PHE A 57 4.99 -0.71 10.36
CA PHE A 57 4.12 -1.41 11.30
C PHE A 57 4.53 -2.87 11.53
N ILE A 58 4.85 -3.61 10.46
CA ILE A 58 5.32 -5.00 10.58
C ILE A 58 6.63 -5.06 11.38
N LYS A 59 7.53 -4.10 11.20
CA LYS A 59 8.79 -4.03 11.96
C LYS A 59 8.54 -3.74 13.44
N MET A 60 7.63 -2.82 13.75
CA MET A 60 7.24 -2.48 15.13
C MET A 60 6.62 -3.69 15.84
N VAL A 61 5.64 -4.35 15.22
CA VAL A 61 4.98 -5.55 15.77
C VAL A 61 5.99 -6.69 15.99
N LYS A 62 6.97 -6.86 15.10
CA LYS A 62 8.05 -7.85 15.30
C LYS A 62 8.96 -7.50 16.48
N ALA A 63 9.27 -6.22 16.69
CA ALA A 63 10.09 -5.77 17.80
C ALA A 63 9.37 -6.01 19.15
N GLU A 64 8.08 -5.66 19.24
CA GLU A 64 7.28 -5.93 20.43
C GLU A 64 7.19 -7.43 20.73
N ASN A 65 6.84 -8.26 19.75
CA ASN A 65 6.76 -9.71 19.96
C ASN A 65 8.09 -10.31 20.46
N LYS A 66 9.25 -9.81 19.98
CA LYS A 66 10.57 -10.22 20.49
C LYS A 66 10.80 -9.79 21.93
N ALA A 67 10.41 -8.56 22.29
CA ALA A 67 10.51 -8.07 23.66
C ALA A 67 9.64 -8.90 24.63
N TYR A 68 8.39 -9.18 24.24
CA TYR A 68 7.49 -10.05 25.01
C TYR A 68 8.03 -11.48 25.19
N GLN A 69 8.62 -12.08 24.16
CA GLN A 69 9.23 -13.42 24.30
C GLN A 69 10.48 -13.42 25.20
N LYS A 70 11.22 -12.30 25.26
CA LYS A 70 12.39 -12.16 26.13
C LYS A 70 12.01 -11.97 27.61
N LEU A 71 10.88 -11.31 27.88
CA LEU A 71 10.27 -11.20 29.22
C LEU A 71 9.50 -12.47 29.62
N LYS A 72 9.13 -13.29 28.62
CA LYS A 72 8.57 -14.65 28.68
C LYS A 72 9.39 -15.66 29.52
N LYS A 73 10.71 -15.49 29.43
CA LYS A 73 11.77 -16.42 29.87
C LYS A 73 12.38 -15.94 31.17
#